data_AF-A0A6H2DRM9-F1
#
_entry.id   AF-A0A6H2DRM9-F1
#
_cell.length_a   1.000
_cell.length_b   1.000
_cell.length_c   1.000
_cell.angle_alpha   90.00
_cell.angle_beta   90.00
_cell.angle_gamma   90.00
#
_symmetry.space_group_name_H-M   'P 1'
#
loop_
_entity.id
_entity.type
_entity.pdbx_description
1 polymer ?
#
loop_
_entity_poly.entity_id
_entity_poly.type
_entity_poly.pdbx_seq_one_letter_code
_entity_poly.pdbx_strand_id
1 'polypeptide(L)'
;MKIRYVFPLDRAISVEDHWPVPLLGGECQLVEENNLVTAIEFTKSGMDASMAFSVIDTPDQKSKATITGNDIFVPVVRDHIKRAFSYLQCFFDTSISIDAVTIYHEAETPEEEEQIVLPSFQIGKKERKPLPLTYDLFTRALMAAEDSEGPDFISSLVSMAREAFAAKRYIDSYRFAFLLIEALYGGGKFKTKQLKESFSQSAALCGAIDHALSKWKTDLIKHPSDTLTLINDGPSREQVIDHLISTRGHYFHGNLNKKGAWDQSKQDEAEALSWLGIGVVQKIASDAASPMFDEEYAKRHQQQANEMGASVKMLVEYKFRVPEDDLLRKQSLDIQMPGTKPTTLMAMEAARQSVEYFRNNLPAGRLHSVRATNKADKEQLFEMRFFTEEDGTEVND
;
A
#
# COMPACT_ATOMS: atom_id res chain seq x y z
N MET A 1 -8.24 -25.37 -22.17
CA MET A 1 -8.80 -24.01 -22.25
C MET A 1 -7.95 -23.03 -21.42
N LYS A 2 -8.18 -21.73 -21.59
CA LYS A 2 -7.56 -20.65 -20.79
C LYS A 2 -8.69 -19.97 -20.00
N ILE A 3 -8.52 -19.80 -18.70
CA ILE A 3 -9.47 -19.08 -17.85
C ILE A 3 -8.83 -17.76 -17.42
N ARG A 4 -9.61 -16.68 -17.44
CA ARG A 4 -9.20 -15.33 -17.07
C ARG A 4 -10.17 -14.78 -16.03
N TYR A 5 -9.63 -14.24 -14.95
CA TYR A 5 -10.35 -13.60 -13.86
C TYR A 5 -9.86 -12.17 -13.74
N VAL A 6 -10.79 -11.21 -13.66
CA VAL A 6 -10.47 -9.79 -13.56
C VAL A 6 -11.07 -9.25 -12.27
N PHE A 7 -10.22 -8.67 -11.42
CA PHE A 7 -10.57 -8.12 -10.12
C PHE A 7 -10.43 -6.60 -10.19
N PRO A 8 -11.54 -5.84 -10.30
CA PRO A 8 -11.49 -4.39 -10.41
C PRO A 8 -11.02 -3.73 -9.12
N LEU A 9 -10.30 -2.62 -9.24
CA LEU A 9 -9.85 -1.80 -8.12
C LEU A 9 -10.86 -0.68 -7.85
N ASP A 10 -11.15 -0.41 -6.58
CA ASP A 10 -12.00 0.73 -6.19
C ASP A 10 -11.33 2.06 -6.52
N ARG A 11 -10.00 2.07 -6.41
CA ARG A 11 -9.14 3.21 -6.69
C ARG A 11 -8.07 2.80 -7.69
N ALA A 12 -7.96 3.57 -8.77
CA ALA A 12 -6.90 3.36 -9.74
C ALA A 12 -5.52 3.56 -9.12
N ILE A 13 -4.56 2.75 -9.55
CA ILE A 13 -3.17 2.81 -9.10
C ILE A 13 -2.32 3.36 -10.25
N SER A 14 -1.39 4.27 -9.94
CA SER A 14 -0.35 4.68 -10.87
C SER A 14 0.91 3.89 -10.55
N VAL A 15 1.36 3.08 -11.51
CA VAL A 15 2.60 2.31 -11.43
C VAL A 15 3.46 2.70 -12.63
N GLU A 16 4.75 2.96 -12.41
CA GLU A 16 5.63 3.40 -13.51
C GLU A 16 5.88 2.28 -14.52
N ASP A 17 5.86 1.02 -14.08
CA ASP A 17 6.19 -0.17 -14.87
C ASP A 17 5.56 -1.43 -14.26
N HIS A 18 5.23 -2.44 -15.06
CA HIS A 18 4.74 -3.74 -14.57
C HIS A 18 4.89 -4.82 -15.66
N TRP A 19 4.86 -6.08 -15.24
CA TRP A 19 4.95 -7.26 -16.11
C TRP A 19 4.23 -8.46 -15.48
N PRO A 20 3.76 -9.46 -16.24
CA PRO A 20 3.11 -10.63 -15.65
C PRO A 20 4.02 -11.37 -14.66
N VAL A 21 3.47 -11.82 -13.54
CA VAL A 21 4.18 -12.62 -12.53
C VAL A 21 3.49 -13.97 -12.30
N PRO A 22 4.25 -15.04 -12.03
CA PRO A 22 3.65 -16.34 -11.77
C PRO A 22 2.92 -16.34 -10.42
N LEU A 23 1.70 -16.88 -10.40
CA LEU A 23 0.85 -16.97 -9.21
C LEU A 23 -0.01 -18.23 -9.29
N LEU A 24 -0.06 -19.08 -8.25
CA LEU A 24 -0.98 -20.25 -8.17
C LEU A 24 -0.98 -21.16 -9.43
N GLY A 25 0.18 -21.30 -10.08
CA GLY A 25 0.35 -22.07 -11.32
C GLY A 25 -0.30 -21.43 -12.55
N GLY A 26 -0.59 -20.13 -12.50
CA GLY A 26 -0.98 -19.27 -13.61
C GLY A 26 -0.17 -17.97 -13.59
N GLU A 27 -0.69 -16.93 -14.22
CA GLU A 27 -0.06 -15.61 -14.36
C GLU A 27 -0.98 -14.53 -13.79
N CYS A 28 -0.42 -13.62 -13.01
CA CYS A 28 -1.07 -12.44 -12.49
C CYS A 28 -0.45 -11.20 -13.14
N GLN A 29 -1.28 -10.27 -13.62
CA GLN A 29 -0.82 -9.02 -14.23
C GLN A 29 -1.71 -7.85 -13.83
N LEU A 30 -1.17 -6.63 -13.91
CA LEU A 30 -1.92 -5.40 -13.73
C LEU A 30 -2.59 -5.02 -15.06
N VAL A 31 -3.88 -4.68 -15.01
CA VAL A 31 -4.64 -4.21 -16.18
C VAL A 31 -4.57 -2.69 -16.18
N GLU A 32 -3.95 -2.14 -17.23
CA GLU A 32 -3.70 -0.71 -17.38
C GLU A 32 -4.60 -0.09 -18.46
N GLU A 33 -5.28 1.00 -18.11
CA GLU A 33 -6.10 1.82 -18.98
C GLU A 33 -5.71 3.29 -18.78
N ASN A 34 -5.38 4.00 -19.86
CA ASN A 34 -4.97 5.42 -19.80
C ASN A 34 -3.83 5.72 -18.79
N ASN A 35 -2.78 4.87 -18.76
CA ASN A 35 -1.66 4.97 -17.82
C ASN A 35 -2.02 4.74 -16.34
N LEU A 36 -3.18 4.14 -16.07
CA LEU A 36 -3.66 3.83 -14.74
C LEU A 36 -4.06 2.36 -14.64
N VAL A 37 -3.59 1.69 -13.60
CA VAL A 37 -4.00 0.33 -13.28
C VAL A 37 -5.40 0.37 -12.67
N THR A 38 -6.35 -0.29 -13.34
CA THR A 38 -7.78 -0.30 -12.95
C THR A 38 -8.25 -1.66 -12.46
N ALA A 39 -7.51 -2.74 -12.76
CA ALA A 39 -7.84 -4.08 -12.31
C ALA A 39 -6.58 -4.97 -12.19
N ILE A 40 -6.77 -6.11 -11.56
CA ILE A 40 -5.80 -7.21 -11.53
C ILE A 40 -6.37 -8.36 -12.33
N GLU A 41 -5.57 -8.93 -13.21
CA GLU A 41 -5.96 -10.08 -14.01
C GLU A 41 -5.17 -11.30 -13.60
N PHE A 42 -5.88 -12.37 -13.26
CA PHE A 42 -5.31 -13.70 -13.12
C PHE A 42 -5.70 -14.58 -14.29
N THR A 43 -4.73 -15.30 -14.83
CA THR A 43 -4.94 -16.16 -15.98
C THR A 43 -4.31 -17.54 -15.74
N LYS A 44 -5.06 -18.60 -16.04
CA LYS A 44 -4.55 -19.98 -16.03
C LYS A 44 -4.80 -20.69 -17.35
N SER A 45 -3.74 -21.22 -17.94
CA SER A 45 -3.77 -21.98 -19.21
C SER A 45 -3.74 -23.48 -18.94
N GLY A 46 -4.19 -24.28 -19.93
CA GLY A 46 -4.15 -25.75 -19.84
C GLY A 46 -5.27 -26.39 -19.02
N MET A 47 -6.35 -25.65 -18.77
CA MET A 47 -7.50 -26.14 -17.98
C MET A 47 -8.39 -27.10 -18.78
N ASP A 48 -9.03 -28.06 -18.10
CA ASP A 48 -9.99 -28.98 -18.72
C ASP A 48 -11.27 -28.23 -19.14
N ALA A 49 -11.81 -28.54 -20.32
CA ALA A 49 -13.02 -27.91 -20.84
C ALA A 49 -14.27 -28.23 -20.00
N SER A 50 -14.27 -29.34 -19.27
CA SER A 50 -15.34 -29.71 -18.32
C SER A 50 -15.49 -28.74 -17.15
N MET A 51 -14.49 -27.88 -16.90
CA MET A 51 -14.58 -26.82 -15.88
C MET A 51 -15.31 -25.57 -16.37
N ALA A 52 -15.64 -25.47 -17.66
CA ALA A 52 -16.41 -24.35 -18.19
C ALA A 52 -17.85 -24.40 -17.66
N PHE A 53 -18.48 -23.22 -17.53
CA PHE A 53 -19.91 -23.16 -17.25
C PHE A 53 -20.69 -23.88 -18.34
N SER A 54 -21.60 -24.75 -17.92
CA SER A 54 -22.55 -25.42 -18.79
C SER A 54 -23.93 -24.80 -18.60
N VAL A 55 -24.67 -24.70 -19.71
CA VAL A 55 -26.07 -24.29 -19.70
C VAL A 55 -26.91 -25.55 -19.79
N ILE A 56 -27.73 -25.79 -18.78
CA ILE A 56 -28.70 -26.89 -18.76
C ILE A 56 -30.06 -26.27 -19.01
N ASP A 57 -30.65 -26.55 -20.18
CA ASP A 57 -32.02 -26.15 -20.46
C ASP A 57 -32.97 -26.91 -19.54
N THR A 58 -33.83 -26.17 -18.84
CA THR A 58 -34.85 -26.72 -17.94
C THR A 58 -36.23 -26.39 -18.50
N PRO A 59 -36.70 -27.12 -19.53
CA PRO A 59 -37.94 -26.81 -20.23
C PRO A 59 -39.21 -26.88 -19.36
N ASP A 60 -39.15 -27.57 -18.21
CA ASP A 60 -40.30 -27.81 -17.31
C ASP A 60 -40.32 -26.94 -16.02
N GLN A 61 -39.45 -25.92 -15.90
CA GLN A 61 -39.46 -24.99 -14.76
C GLN A 61 -39.63 -23.53 -15.21
N LYS A 62 -40.00 -22.64 -14.27
CA LYS A 62 -40.14 -21.18 -14.52
C LYS A 62 -38.87 -20.54 -15.12
N SER A 63 -37.72 -21.18 -14.98
CA SER A 63 -36.43 -20.82 -15.57
C SER A 63 -36.14 -21.68 -16.80
N LYS A 64 -36.00 -21.06 -17.97
CA LYS A 64 -35.75 -21.74 -19.26
C LYS A 64 -34.38 -22.43 -19.33
N ALA A 65 -33.40 -21.95 -18.56
CA ALA A 65 -32.07 -22.53 -18.48
C ALA A 65 -31.45 -22.28 -17.11
N THR A 66 -30.58 -23.18 -16.67
CA THR A 66 -29.75 -23.05 -15.47
C THR A 66 -28.29 -23.09 -15.89
N ILE A 67 -27.50 -22.10 -15.48
CA ILE A 67 -26.05 -22.12 -15.64
C ILE A 67 -25.46 -22.90 -14.47
N THR A 68 -24.75 -23.99 -14.74
CA THR A 68 -24.05 -24.77 -13.73
C THR A 68 -22.55 -24.75 -13.99
N GLY A 69 -21.76 -24.53 -12.94
CA GLY A 69 -20.31 -24.62 -13.00
C GLY A 69 -19.74 -24.44 -11.61
N ASN A 70 -18.77 -25.28 -11.25
CA ASN A 70 -18.07 -25.17 -9.97
C ASN A 70 -16.65 -24.66 -10.24
N ASP A 71 -16.51 -23.33 -10.28
CA ASP A 71 -15.20 -22.72 -10.42
C ASP A 71 -14.49 -22.71 -9.06
N ILE A 72 -13.67 -23.74 -8.85
CA ILE A 72 -12.86 -23.90 -7.63
C ILE A 72 -11.73 -22.88 -7.51
N PHE A 73 -11.35 -22.18 -8.59
CA PHE A 73 -10.23 -21.25 -8.59
C PHE A 73 -10.64 -19.83 -8.19
N VAL A 74 -11.86 -19.38 -8.53
CA VAL A 74 -12.33 -18.03 -8.15
C VAL A 74 -12.16 -17.76 -6.65
N PRO A 75 -12.60 -18.63 -5.71
CA PRO A 75 -12.44 -18.36 -4.28
C PRO A 75 -10.96 -18.28 -3.87
N VAL A 76 -10.12 -19.18 -4.40
CA VAL A 76 -8.70 -19.26 -4.05
C VAL A 76 -7.93 -18.02 -4.54
N VAL A 77 -8.12 -17.65 -5.81
CA VAL A 77 -7.46 -16.49 -6.42
C VAL A 77 -7.95 -15.20 -5.77
N ARG A 78 -9.26 -15.09 -5.53
CA ARG A 78 -9.85 -13.95 -4.84
C ARG A 78 -9.28 -13.79 -3.44
N ASP A 79 -9.21 -14.88 -2.68
CA ASP A 79 -8.70 -14.87 -1.32
C ASP A 79 -7.22 -14.48 -1.28
N HIS A 80 -6.40 -15.05 -2.18
CA HIS A 80 -4.99 -14.69 -2.29
C HIS A 80 -4.78 -13.20 -2.63
N ILE A 81 -5.52 -12.67 -3.62
CA ILE A 81 -5.43 -11.25 -3.98
C ILE A 81 -5.92 -10.35 -2.83
N LYS A 82 -6.94 -10.77 -2.07
CA LYS A 82 -7.38 -10.04 -0.87
C LYS A 82 -6.28 -9.96 0.19
N ARG A 83 -5.64 -11.08 0.52
CA ARG A 83 -4.51 -11.14 1.47
C ARG A 83 -3.34 -10.27 1.03
N ALA A 84 -3.01 -10.28 -0.27
CA ALA A 84 -1.98 -9.39 -0.80
C ALA A 84 -2.36 -7.91 -0.58
N PHE A 85 -3.62 -7.56 -0.81
CA PHE A 85 -4.08 -6.19 -0.60
C PHE A 85 -4.15 -5.79 0.87
N SER A 86 -4.32 -6.70 1.81
CA SER A 86 -4.31 -6.33 3.22
C SER A 86 -2.93 -5.84 3.68
N TYR A 87 -1.84 -6.40 3.13
CA TYR A 87 -0.49 -5.84 3.31
C TYR A 87 -0.38 -4.41 2.77
N LEU A 88 -0.83 -4.16 1.54
CA LEU A 88 -0.79 -2.82 0.95
C LEU A 88 -1.67 -1.83 1.72
N GLN A 89 -2.83 -2.28 2.19
CA GLN A 89 -3.77 -1.50 2.98
C GLN A 89 -3.18 -1.00 4.30
N CYS A 90 -2.23 -1.73 4.89
CA CYS A 90 -1.55 -1.26 6.09
C CYS A 90 -0.83 0.09 5.87
N PHE A 91 -0.40 0.39 4.65
CA PHE A 91 0.30 1.65 4.31
C PHE A 91 -0.58 2.62 3.55
N PHE A 92 -1.43 2.10 2.67
CA PHE A 92 -2.16 2.88 1.69
C PHE A 92 -3.66 2.66 1.81
N ASP A 93 -4.41 3.62 1.31
CA ASP A 93 -5.85 3.48 1.13
C ASP A 93 -6.10 2.81 -0.24
N THR A 94 -5.86 1.48 -0.27
CA THR A 94 -6.06 0.58 -1.42
C THR A 94 -7.18 -0.40 -1.13
N SER A 95 -8.32 -0.32 -1.81
CA SER A 95 -9.35 -1.36 -1.73
C SER A 95 -9.60 -2.00 -3.08
N ILE A 96 -9.86 -3.31 -3.06
CA ILE A 96 -10.35 -4.06 -4.22
C ILE A 96 -11.86 -3.95 -4.16
N SER A 97 -12.46 -3.63 -5.31
CA SER A 97 -13.91 -3.69 -5.47
C SER A 97 -14.35 -5.15 -5.42
N ILE A 98 -14.62 -5.66 -4.23
CA ILE A 98 -15.18 -7.01 -4.07
C ILE A 98 -16.69 -6.97 -4.33
N ASP A 99 -17.34 -5.82 -4.10
CA ASP A 99 -18.80 -5.66 -4.11
C ASP A 99 -19.32 -4.48 -4.96
N ALA A 100 -18.51 -3.80 -5.78
CA ALA A 100 -19.05 -2.69 -6.58
C ALA A 100 -20.06 -3.22 -7.60
N VAL A 101 -21.32 -2.82 -7.42
CA VAL A 101 -22.40 -3.11 -8.33
C VAL A 101 -22.47 -1.97 -9.35
N THR A 102 -22.11 -2.25 -10.60
CA THR A 102 -22.55 -1.41 -11.71
C THR A 102 -23.86 -1.97 -12.21
N ILE A 103 -24.94 -1.21 -12.03
CA ILE A 103 -26.27 -1.58 -12.53
C ILE A 103 -26.39 -0.99 -13.94
N TYR A 104 -26.51 -1.88 -14.93
CA TYR A 104 -26.85 -1.52 -16.30
C TYR A 104 -28.34 -1.76 -16.50
N HIS A 105 -29.05 -0.77 -17.04
CA HIS A 105 -30.42 -0.92 -17.49
C HIS A 105 -30.39 -1.00 -19.01
N GLU A 106 -30.69 -2.19 -19.55
CA GLU A 106 -30.77 -2.43 -20.99
C GLU A 106 -32.26 -2.59 -21.37
N ALA A 107 -32.70 -1.85 -22.38
CA ALA A 107 -34.05 -1.95 -22.91
C ALA A 107 -34.17 -3.14 -23.87
N GLU A 108 -35.31 -3.85 -23.85
CA GLU A 108 -35.58 -4.94 -24.79
C GLU A 108 -36.34 -4.44 -26.03
N THR A 109 -36.87 -3.21 -25.98
CA THR A 109 -37.61 -2.55 -27.07
C THR A 109 -37.22 -1.08 -27.24
N PRO A 110 -37.36 -0.50 -28.46
CA PRO A 110 -37.10 0.92 -28.69
C PRO A 110 -37.93 1.87 -27.81
N GLU A 111 -39.17 1.48 -27.48
CA GLU A 111 -40.07 2.26 -26.63
C GLU A 111 -39.65 2.25 -25.14
N GLU A 112 -38.92 1.22 -24.70
CA GLU A 112 -38.33 1.13 -23.36
C GLU A 112 -37.03 1.92 -23.27
N GLU A 113 -36.24 1.99 -24.34
CA GLU A 113 -34.98 2.73 -24.39
C GLU A 113 -35.21 4.23 -24.19
N GLU A 114 -36.31 4.76 -24.74
CA GLU A 114 -36.74 6.16 -24.53
C GLU A 114 -37.16 6.46 -23.07
N GLN A 115 -37.45 5.44 -22.26
CA GLN A 115 -37.88 5.58 -20.87
C GLN A 115 -36.75 5.40 -19.84
N ILE A 116 -35.57 4.92 -20.27
CA ILE A 116 -34.40 4.74 -19.39
C ILE A 116 -33.67 6.08 -19.25
N VAL A 117 -34.01 6.83 -18.21
CA VAL A 117 -33.43 8.16 -17.91
C VAL A 117 -31.96 8.09 -17.44
N LEU A 118 -31.56 6.98 -16.82
CA LEU A 118 -30.19 6.75 -16.34
C LEU A 118 -29.73 5.31 -16.72
N PRO A 119 -29.06 5.13 -17.87
CA PRO A 119 -28.72 3.81 -18.41
C PRO A 119 -27.68 3.06 -17.57
N SER A 120 -26.90 3.79 -16.79
CA SER A 120 -26.09 3.21 -15.72
C SER A 120 -26.02 4.16 -14.53
N PHE A 121 -25.93 3.60 -13.33
CA PHE A 121 -25.70 4.37 -12.11
C PHE A 121 -24.61 3.68 -11.31
N GLN A 122 -23.56 4.44 -10.97
CA GLN A 122 -22.49 3.99 -10.08
C GLN A 122 -22.59 4.75 -8.76
N ILE A 123 -22.85 4.03 -7.67
CA ILE A 123 -22.86 4.57 -6.32
C ILE A 123 -21.44 4.46 -5.73
N GLY A 124 -20.91 5.56 -5.19
CA GLY A 124 -19.81 5.50 -4.22
C GLY A 124 -18.39 5.69 -4.73
N LYS A 125 -18.16 5.88 -6.04
CA LYS A 125 -16.81 6.22 -6.52
C LYS A 125 -16.51 7.69 -6.21
N LYS A 126 -15.97 7.98 -5.02
CA LYS A 126 -15.23 9.24 -4.83
C LYS A 126 -14.14 9.27 -5.89
N GLU A 127 -14.00 10.37 -6.62
CA GLU A 127 -12.82 10.63 -7.46
C GLU A 127 -11.58 10.69 -6.56
N ARG A 128 -11.03 9.52 -6.21
CA ARG A 128 -9.79 9.40 -5.47
C ARG A 128 -8.68 9.56 -6.49
N LYS A 129 -7.78 10.53 -6.28
CA LYS A 129 -6.55 10.67 -7.07
C LYS A 129 -5.87 9.30 -7.17
N PRO A 130 -5.31 8.92 -8.33
CA PRO A 130 -4.58 7.67 -8.45
C PRO A 130 -3.57 7.49 -7.33
N LEU A 131 -3.49 6.29 -6.76
CA LEU A 131 -2.50 6.00 -5.74
C LEU A 131 -1.17 5.63 -6.42
N PRO A 132 -0.07 6.36 -6.19
CA PRO A 132 1.23 5.91 -6.65
C PRO A 132 1.67 4.67 -5.85
N LEU A 133 1.97 3.58 -6.55
CA LEU A 133 2.57 2.38 -5.98
C LEU A 133 3.71 1.88 -6.86
N THR A 134 4.77 1.40 -6.24
CA THR A 134 5.83 0.69 -6.97
C THR A 134 5.41 -0.74 -7.25
N TYR A 135 5.84 -1.30 -8.37
CA TYR A 135 5.53 -2.68 -8.71
C TYR A 135 6.14 -3.70 -7.74
N ASP A 136 7.32 -3.39 -7.18
CA ASP A 136 7.97 -4.17 -6.13
C ASP A 136 7.04 -4.40 -4.93
N LEU A 137 6.45 -3.34 -4.37
CA LEU A 137 5.46 -3.45 -3.28
C LEU A 137 4.30 -4.39 -3.63
N PHE A 138 3.74 -4.28 -4.84
CA PHE A 138 2.64 -5.15 -5.28
C PHE A 138 3.06 -6.62 -5.33
N THR A 139 4.17 -6.92 -5.99
CA THR A 139 4.64 -8.31 -6.16
C THR A 139 5.09 -8.94 -4.85
N ARG A 140 5.74 -8.20 -3.95
CA ARG A 140 6.09 -8.70 -2.62
C ARG A 140 4.87 -8.94 -1.75
N ALA A 141 3.84 -8.12 -1.88
CA ALA A 141 2.57 -8.37 -1.20
C ALA A 141 1.88 -9.66 -1.69
N LEU A 142 1.96 -9.97 -2.99
CA LEU A 142 1.53 -11.28 -3.53
C LEU A 142 2.34 -12.43 -2.91
N MET A 143 3.68 -12.31 -2.90
CA MET A 143 4.54 -13.36 -2.34
C MET A 143 4.29 -13.59 -0.85
N ALA A 144 4.17 -12.52 -0.06
CA ALA A 144 3.89 -12.60 1.37
C ALA A 144 2.49 -13.16 1.69
N ALA A 145 1.55 -13.08 0.74
CA ALA A 145 0.22 -13.69 0.84
C ALA A 145 0.22 -15.20 0.53
N GLU A 146 1.32 -15.75 0.01
CA GLU A 146 1.48 -17.21 -0.16
C GLU A 146 1.77 -17.88 1.18
N ASP A 147 2.51 -17.20 2.05
CA ASP A 147 3.05 -17.76 3.30
C ASP A 147 2.24 -17.39 4.56
N SER A 148 1.30 -16.44 4.47
CA SER A 148 0.49 -16.02 5.60
C SER A 148 -0.95 -15.63 5.21
N GLU A 149 -1.83 -15.54 6.20
CA GLU A 149 -3.22 -15.06 6.02
C GLU A 149 -3.30 -13.55 5.78
N GLY A 150 -2.17 -12.82 5.85
CA GLY A 150 -2.14 -11.36 5.74
C GLY A 150 -2.74 -10.64 6.96
N PRO A 151 -2.47 -9.33 7.10
CA PRO A 151 -2.94 -8.54 8.24
C PRO A 151 -4.40 -8.07 8.09
N ASP A 152 -5.31 -8.89 7.57
CA ASP A 152 -6.68 -8.53 7.16
C ASP A 152 -7.48 -7.76 8.22
N PHE A 153 -7.48 -8.25 9.46
CA PHE A 153 -8.18 -7.59 10.56
C PHE A 153 -7.61 -6.20 10.87
N ILE A 154 -6.27 -6.09 10.86
CA ILE A 154 -5.54 -4.86 11.15
C ILE A 154 -5.75 -3.85 10.02
N SER A 155 -5.59 -4.28 8.77
CA SER A 155 -5.72 -3.44 7.58
C SER A 155 -7.13 -2.90 7.44
N SER A 156 -8.15 -3.70 7.77
CA SER A 156 -9.56 -3.31 7.74
C SER A 156 -9.86 -2.20 8.75
N LEU A 157 -9.46 -2.36 10.02
CA LEU A 157 -9.69 -1.35 11.06
C LEU A 157 -8.92 -0.05 10.81
N VAL A 158 -7.69 -0.14 10.32
CA VAL A 158 -6.88 1.04 9.95
C VAL A 158 -7.50 1.78 8.77
N SER A 159 -7.98 1.05 7.76
CA SER A 159 -8.68 1.65 6.61
C SER A 159 -9.96 2.36 7.05
N MET A 160 -10.82 1.71 7.84
CA MET A 160 -12.01 2.34 8.40
C MET A 160 -11.71 3.58 9.24
N ALA A 161 -10.63 3.54 10.05
CA ALA A 161 -10.19 4.71 10.83
C ALA A 161 -9.78 5.88 9.93
N ARG A 162 -8.98 5.63 8.88
CA ARG A 162 -8.55 6.65 7.90
C ARG A 162 -9.70 7.20 7.09
N GLU A 163 -10.61 6.34 6.62
CA GLU A 163 -11.78 6.75 5.85
C GLU A 163 -12.74 7.61 6.68
N ALA A 164 -12.97 7.24 7.94
CA ALA A 164 -13.77 8.04 8.86
C ALA A 164 -13.12 9.41 9.12
N PHE A 165 -11.80 9.46 9.30
CA PHE A 165 -11.07 10.72 9.47
C PHE A 165 -11.17 11.61 8.23
N ALA A 166 -10.95 11.06 7.03
CA ALA A 166 -11.07 11.78 5.78
C ALA A 166 -12.50 12.30 5.53
N ALA A 167 -13.51 11.61 6.07
CA ALA A 167 -14.90 12.05 6.06
C ALA A 167 -15.27 13.00 7.22
N LYS A 168 -14.30 13.45 8.03
CA LYS A 168 -14.49 14.27 9.24
C LYS A 168 -15.40 13.63 10.31
N ARG A 169 -15.53 12.30 10.28
CA ARG A 169 -16.18 11.50 11.33
C ARG A 169 -15.12 11.10 12.36
N TYR A 170 -14.52 12.10 13.02
CA TYR A 170 -13.37 11.92 13.91
C TYR A 170 -13.67 10.99 15.09
N ILE A 171 -14.90 11.01 15.63
CA ILE A 171 -15.30 10.09 16.71
C ILE A 171 -15.26 8.64 16.23
N ASP A 172 -15.77 8.35 15.03
CA ASP A 172 -15.73 6.99 14.46
C ASP A 172 -14.31 6.57 14.10
N SER A 173 -13.51 7.50 13.58
CA SER A 173 -12.09 7.26 13.31
C SER A 173 -11.35 6.81 14.57
N TYR A 174 -11.55 7.55 15.66
CA TYR A 174 -11.00 7.18 16.96
C TYR A 174 -11.54 5.83 17.45
N ARG A 175 -12.84 5.56 17.27
CA ARG A 175 -13.44 4.28 17.68
C ARG A 175 -12.81 3.10 16.98
N PHE A 176 -12.62 3.16 15.66
CA PHE A 176 -11.97 2.09 14.89
C PHE A 176 -10.50 1.91 15.30
N ALA A 177 -9.77 3.02 15.50
CA ALA A 177 -8.39 2.95 15.97
C ALA A 177 -8.29 2.31 17.36
N PHE A 178 -9.13 2.74 18.31
CA PHE A 178 -9.13 2.17 19.67
C PHE A 178 -9.58 0.71 19.68
N LEU A 179 -10.55 0.33 18.84
CA LEU A 179 -11.00 -1.07 18.73
C LEU A 179 -9.83 -1.98 18.30
N LEU A 180 -8.98 -1.54 17.37
CA LEU A 180 -7.79 -2.28 16.98
C LEU A 180 -6.79 -2.40 18.14
N ILE A 181 -6.51 -1.30 18.82
CA ILE A 181 -5.60 -1.29 19.98
C ILE A 181 -6.11 -2.22 21.09
N GLU A 182 -7.41 -2.15 21.40
CA GLU A 182 -8.06 -3.00 22.41
C GLU A 182 -8.04 -4.48 22.01
N ALA A 183 -8.32 -4.80 20.74
CA ALA A 183 -8.31 -6.17 20.24
C ALA A 183 -6.93 -6.83 20.33
N LEU A 184 -5.86 -6.09 20.00
CA LEU A 184 -4.49 -6.62 20.00
C LEU A 184 -3.85 -6.63 21.39
N TYR A 185 -4.12 -5.61 22.22
CA TYR A 185 -3.35 -5.36 23.45
C TYR A 185 -4.21 -5.33 24.71
N GLY A 186 -5.53 -5.46 24.60
CA GLY A 186 -6.44 -5.45 25.75
C GLY A 186 -6.52 -6.80 26.47
N GLY A 187 -6.03 -7.89 25.88
CA GLY A 187 -6.04 -9.23 26.51
C GLY A 187 -7.44 -9.72 26.93
N GLY A 188 -8.48 -9.31 26.19
CA GLY A 188 -9.89 -9.57 26.52
C GLY A 188 -10.40 -8.84 27.76
N LYS A 189 -9.68 -7.84 28.26
CA LYS A 189 -10.10 -6.98 29.37
C LYS A 189 -10.81 -5.74 28.84
N PHE A 190 -11.85 -5.30 29.53
CA PHE A 190 -12.65 -4.13 29.14
C PHE A 190 -12.81 -3.09 30.26
N LYS A 191 -12.36 -3.43 31.48
CA LYS A 191 -12.40 -2.53 32.64
C LYS A 191 -11.19 -1.61 32.60
N THR A 192 -11.40 -0.31 32.79
CA THR A 192 -10.38 0.75 32.72
C THR A 192 -9.06 0.38 33.41
N LYS A 193 -9.10 -0.05 34.69
CA LYS A 193 -7.88 -0.40 35.43
C LYS A 193 -7.10 -1.55 34.79
N GLN A 194 -7.80 -2.57 34.32
CA GLN A 194 -7.19 -3.75 33.69
C GLN A 194 -6.64 -3.44 32.30
N LEU A 195 -7.33 -2.57 31.55
CA LEU A 195 -6.86 -2.09 30.26
C LEU A 195 -5.58 -1.26 30.39
N LYS A 196 -5.53 -0.34 31.37
CA LYS A 196 -4.32 0.45 31.66
C LYS A 196 -3.12 -0.45 31.95
N GLU A 197 -3.30 -1.45 32.82
CA GLU A 197 -2.26 -2.42 33.14
C GLU A 197 -1.81 -3.20 31.90
N SER A 198 -2.75 -3.71 31.09
CA SER A 198 -2.43 -4.48 29.87
C SER A 198 -1.70 -3.63 28.82
N PHE A 199 -2.15 -2.39 28.61
CA PHE A 199 -1.54 -1.47 27.63
C PHE A 199 -0.13 -1.07 28.05
N SER A 200 0.07 -0.75 29.34
CA SER A 200 1.38 -0.36 29.87
C SER A 200 2.41 -1.49 29.86
N GLN A 201 1.97 -2.75 29.90
CA GLN A 201 2.85 -3.93 29.79
C GLN A 201 3.20 -4.29 28.34
N SER A 202 2.46 -3.77 27.35
CA SER A 202 2.73 -4.04 25.93
C SER A 202 3.83 -3.13 25.39
N ALA A 203 5.04 -3.67 25.26
CA ALA A 203 6.18 -2.96 24.66
C ALA A 203 5.89 -2.50 23.22
N ALA A 204 5.17 -3.32 22.45
CA ALA A 204 4.78 -3.00 21.08
C ALA A 204 3.84 -1.79 21.01
N LEU A 205 2.79 -1.77 21.84
CA LEU A 205 1.88 -0.62 21.90
C LEU A 205 2.59 0.64 22.41
N CYS A 206 3.45 0.48 23.43
CA CYS A 206 4.24 1.58 23.95
C CYS A 206 5.14 2.20 22.88
N GLY A 207 5.85 1.38 22.09
CA GLY A 207 6.66 1.85 20.98
C GLY A 207 5.83 2.51 19.88
N ALA A 208 4.62 2.03 19.61
CA ALA A 208 3.71 2.66 18.65
C ALA A 208 3.22 4.04 19.12
N ILE A 209 2.94 4.21 20.41
CA ILE A 209 2.61 5.51 21.02
C ILE A 209 3.79 6.47 20.90
N ASP A 210 4.99 6.05 21.29
CA ASP A 210 6.19 6.89 21.21
C ASP A 210 6.46 7.33 19.76
N HIS A 211 6.28 6.41 18.81
CA HIS A 211 6.39 6.72 17.38
C HIS A 211 5.37 7.78 16.96
N ALA A 212 4.10 7.62 17.31
CA ALA A 212 3.04 8.56 16.98
C ALA A 212 3.33 9.97 17.56
N LEU A 213 3.80 10.03 18.81
CA LEU A 213 4.21 11.29 19.46
C LEU A 213 5.41 11.93 18.75
N SER A 214 6.42 11.15 18.35
CA SER A 214 7.59 11.66 17.63
C SER A 214 7.29 12.26 16.25
N LYS A 215 6.17 11.83 15.65
CA LYS A 215 5.67 12.30 14.34
C LYS A 215 4.56 13.34 14.47
N TRP A 216 4.21 13.73 15.70
CA TRP A 216 3.13 14.68 15.94
C TRP A 216 3.43 16.03 15.29
N LYS A 217 2.41 16.58 14.63
CA LYS A 217 2.48 17.84 13.89
C LYS A 217 1.25 18.67 14.25
N THR A 218 1.46 19.71 15.04
CA THR A 218 0.40 20.56 15.59
C THR A 218 -0.30 21.40 14.52
N ASP A 219 0.38 21.71 13.42
CA ASP A 219 -0.13 22.48 12.29
C ASP A 219 -1.23 21.77 11.48
N LEU A 220 -1.39 20.46 11.67
CA LEU A 220 -2.42 19.66 11.00
C LEU A 220 -3.76 19.65 11.75
N ILE A 221 -3.77 20.04 13.03
CA ILE A 221 -4.97 20.06 13.89
C ILE A 221 -5.51 21.49 13.93
N LYS A 222 -6.79 21.66 13.60
CA LYS A 222 -7.40 22.98 13.47
C LYS A 222 -8.20 23.39 14.70
N HIS A 223 -8.67 22.40 15.47
CA HIS A 223 -9.60 22.63 16.57
C HIS A 223 -8.92 22.38 17.93
N PRO A 224 -9.12 23.29 18.91
CA PRO A 224 -8.64 23.06 20.26
C PRO A 224 -9.35 21.85 20.89
N SER A 225 -8.62 21.05 21.64
CA SER A 225 -9.16 19.87 22.34
C SER A 225 -8.27 19.51 23.53
N ASP A 226 -8.82 18.75 24.48
CA ASP A 226 -8.07 18.23 25.63
C ASP A 226 -6.86 17.39 25.17
N THR A 227 -7.01 16.66 24.06
CA THR A 227 -5.91 15.89 23.47
C THR A 227 -4.79 16.80 22.99
N LEU A 228 -5.12 17.88 22.28
CA LEU A 228 -4.11 18.81 21.77
C LEU A 228 -3.36 19.48 22.93
N THR A 229 -4.07 19.89 23.98
CA THR A 229 -3.47 20.42 25.21
C THR A 229 -2.53 19.40 25.84
N LEU A 230 -3.00 18.16 26.05
CA LEU A 230 -2.20 17.08 26.61
C LEU A 230 -0.90 16.85 25.83
N ILE A 231 -0.96 16.78 24.50
CA ILE A 231 0.23 16.55 23.67
C ILE A 231 1.20 17.74 23.73
N ASN A 232 0.69 18.96 23.71
CA ASN A 232 1.52 20.18 23.77
C ASN A 232 2.27 20.31 25.10
N ASP A 233 1.71 19.76 26.18
CA ASP A 233 2.34 19.76 27.52
C ASP A 233 3.47 18.71 27.65
N GLY A 234 3.75 17.93 26.61
CA GLY A 234 4.80 16.91 26.60
C GLY A 234 4.46 15.72 27.52
N PRO A 235 3.41 14.95 27.18
CA PRO A 235 2.85 13.96 28.09
C PRO A 235 3.76 12.74 28.21
N SER A 236 3.76 12.13 29.40
CA SER A 236 4.27 10.78 29.57
C SER A 236 3.39 9.76 28.85
N ARG A 237 3.96 8.60 28.56
CA ARG A 237 3.24 7.50 27.94
C ARG A 237 2.03 7.04 28.75
N GLU A 238 2.16 6.99 30.07
CA GLU A 238 1.06 6.63 30.97
C GLU A 238 -0.10 7.61 30.84
N GLN A 239 0.18 8.91 30.76
CA GLN A 239 -0.86 9.93 30.54
C GLN A 239 -1.56 9.75 29.18
N VAL A 240 -0.84 9.36 28.13
CA VAL A 240 -1.45 9.08 26.82
C VAL A 240 -2.33 7.83 26.87
N ILE A 241 -1.87 6.75 27.49
CA ILE A 241 -2.67 5.51 27.68
C ILE A 241 -3.94 5.83 28.47
N ASP A 242 -3.79 6.57 29.56
CA ASP A 242 -4.89 7.01 30.40
C ASP A 242 -5.90 7.85 29.63
N HIS A 243 -5.40 8.79 28.82
CA HIS A 243 -6.21 9.63 27.96
C HIS A 243 -7.03 8.78 26.99
N LEU A 244 -6.39 7.94 26.16
CA LEU A 244 -7.06 7.05 25.22
C LEU A 244 -8.17 6.24 25.91
N ILE A 245 -7.86 5.53 27.00
CA ILE A 245 -8.87 4.69 27.68
C ILE A 245 -10.00 5.53 28.27
N SER A 246 -9.71 6.69 28.86
CA SER A 246 -10.72 7.58 29.43
C SER A 246 -11.67 8.13 28.36
N THR A 247 -11.11 8.56 27.22
CA THR A 247 -11.88 9.14 26.13
C THR A 247 -12.67 8.08 25.37
N ARG A 248 -12.22 6.82 25.36
CA ARG A 248 -13.06 5.67 24.96
C ARG A 248 -14.31 5.57 25.84
N GLY A 249 -14.15 5.70 27.16
CA GLY A 249 -15.28 5.74 28.08
C GLY A 249 -16.31 6.83 27.75
N HIS A 250 -15.85 7.99 27.28
CA HIS A 250 -16.70 9.09 26.84
C HIS A 250 -17.37 8.81 25.49
N TYR A 251 -16.62 8.47 24.44
CA TYR A 251 -17.14 8.35 23.08
C TYR A 251 -17.83 7.02 22.76
N PHE A 252 -17.69 5.96 23.55
CA PHE A 252 -18.32 4.66 23.25
C PHE A 252 -19.65 4.44 23.98
N HIS A 253 -19.88 5.16 25.09
CA HIS A 253 -21.05 4.94 25.93
C HIS A 253 -21.99 6.15 25.85
N GLY A 254 -23.01 6.05 24.99
CA GLY A 254 -24.05 7.07 24.85
C GLY A 254 -24.99 7.08 26.06
N ASN A 255 -24.62 7.75 27.14
CA ASN A 255 -25.55 8.02 28.24
C ASN A 255 -26.21 9.39 28.03
N LEU A 256 -27.41 9.39 27.43
CA LEU A 256 -28.20 10.59 27.15
C LEU A 256 -28.54 11.42 28.41
N ASN A 257 -28.50 10.80 29.59
CA ASN A 257 -28.81 11.46 30.86
C ASN A 257 -27.59 12.10 31.54
N LYS A 258 -26.37 11.87 31.02
CA LYS A 258 -25.15 12.44 31.59
C LYS A 258 -24.95 13.87 31.05
N LYS A 259 -24.79 14.84 31.96
CA LYS A 259 -24.37 16.20 31.59
C LYS A 259 -22.98 16.13 30.91
N GLY A 260 -22.87 16.66 29.70
CA GLY A 260 -21.66 16.53 28.88
C GLY A 260 -21.49 15.16 28.24
N ALA A 261 -22.59 14.47 27.92
CA ALA A 261 -22.55 13.35 26.99
C ALA A 261 -21.98 13.81 25.64
N TRP A 262 -21.26 12.92 24.95
CA TRP A 262 -20.75 13.22 23.62
C TRP A 262 -21.91 13.45 22.65
N ASP A 263 -21.71 14.34 21.69
CA ASP A 263 -22.70 14.71 20.68
C ASP A 263 -22.13 14.36 19.30
N GLN A 264 -22.89 13.62 18.50
CA GLN A 264 -22.49 13.23 17.15
C GLN A 264 -22.24 14.42 16.22
N SER A 265 -22.82 15.59 16.50
CA SER A 265 -22.57 16.82 15.75
C SER A 265 -21.24 17.48 16.09
N LYS A 266 -20.62 17.13 17.24
CA LYS A 266 -19.38 17.71 17.74
C LYS A 266 -18.16 16.86 17.39
N GLN A 267 -17.97 16.59 16.10
CA GLN A 267 -16.84 15.78 15.63
C GLN A 267 -15.49 16.46 15.90
N ASP A 268 -15.42 17.79 15.75
CA ASP A 268 -14.17 18.55 15.78
C ASP A 268 -13.39 18.43 17.12
N GLU A 269 -14.10 18.23 18.24
CA GLU A 269 -13.48 18.00 19.55
C GLU A 269 -12.61 16.72 19.60
N ALA A 270 -12.93 15.74 18.73
CA ALA A 270 -12.22 14.47 18.62
C ALA A 270 -11.14 14.48 17.53
N GLU A 271 -10.93 15.58 16.79
CA GLU A 271 -9.98 15.63 15.66
C GLU A 271 -8.57 15.21 16.09
N ALA A 272 -8.00 15.88 17.11
CA ALA A 272 -6.67 15.56 17.62
C ALA A 272 -6.57 14.13 18.17
N LEU A 273 -7.61 13.65 18.85
CA LEU A 273 -7.66 12.28 19.37
C LEU A 273 -7.65 11.24 18.25
N SER A 274 -8.43 11.47 17.21
CA SER A 274 -8.50 10.60 16.04
C SER A 274 -7.18 10.59 15.27
N TRP A 275 -6.51 11.74 15.15
CA TRP A 275 -5.18 11.84 14.56
C TRP A 275 -4.13 11.06 15.34
N LEU A 276 -4.12 11.19 16.67
CA LEU A 276 -3.26 10.40 17.56
C LEU A 276 -3.53 8.90 17.40
N GLY A 277 -4.82 8.51 17.44
CA GLY A 277 -5.25 7.14 17.25
C GLY A 277 -4.77 6.55 15.93
N ILE A 278 -4.95 7.28 14.82
CA ILE A 278 -4.43 6.91 13.49
C ILE A 278 -2.92 6.74 13.52
N GLY A 279 -2.17 7.67 14.12
CA GLY A 279 -0.71 7.57 14.21
C GLY A 279 -0.25 6.28 14.91
N VAL A 280 -0.92 5.91 16.01
CA VAL A 280 -0.63 4.67 16.74
C VAL A 280 -0.95 3.45 15.89
N VAL A 281 -2.16 3.36 15.31
CA VAL A 281 -2.55 2.19 14.53
C VAL A 281 -1.82 2.08 13.19
N GLN A 282 -1.37 3.19 12.62
CA GLN A 282 -0.54 3.19 11.41
C GLN A 282 0.82 2.55 11.66
N LYS A 283 1.42 2.78 12.84
CA LYS A 283 2.66 2.11 13.24
C LYS A 283 2.43 0.60 13.45
N ILE A 284 1.34 0.24 14.14
CA ILE A 284 0.94 -1.17 14.32
C ILE A 284 0.73 -1.86 12.96
N ALA A 285 0.03 -1.20 12.03
CA ALA A 285 -0.21 -1.72 10.69
C ALA A 285 1.09 -1.90 9.90
N SER A 286 1.99 -0.91 9.96
CA SER A 286 3.30 -1.00 9.33
C SER A 286 4.12 -2.19 9.83
N ASP A 287 4.06 -2.50 11.13
CA ASP A 287 4.76 -3.64 11.70
C ASP A 287 4.10 -4.96 11.30
N ALA A 288 2.78 -5.02 11.27
CA ALA A 288 2.04 -6.19 10.81
C ALA A 288 2.30 -6.51 9.33
N ALA A 289 2.53 -5.49 8.50
CA ALA A 289 2.87 -5.66 7.10
C ALA A 289 4.37 -5.79 6.83
N SER A 290 5.22 -5.74 7.87
CA SER A 290 6.68 -5.91 7.71
C SER A 290 7.14 -7.19 7.02
N PRO A 291 6.44 -8.36 7.11
CA PRO A 291 6.86 -9.57 6.41
C PRO A 291 6.99 -9.40 4.89
N MET A 292 6.21 -8.51 4.26
CA MET A 292 6.35 -8.26 2.81
C MET A 292 7.70 -7.65 2.42
N PHE A 293 8.49 -7.17 3.39
CA PHE A 293 9.82 -6.63 3.16
C PHE A 293 10.95 -7.63 3.43
N ASP A 294 10.64 -8.90 3.68
CA ASP A 294 11.65 -9.94 3.83
C ASP A 294 12.55 -10.00 2.59
N GLU A 295 13.86 -10.13 2.83
CA GLU A 295 14.89 -10.06 1.77
C GLU A 295 14.69 -11.16 0.70
N GLU A 296 14.09 -12.28 1.09
CA GLU A 296 13.72 -13.36 0.18
C GLU A 296 12.75 -12.89 -0.92
N TYR A 297 11.73 -12.09 -0.57
CA TYR A 297 10.77 -11.58 -1.55
C TYR A 297 11.41 -10.56 -2.49
N ALA A 298 12.39 -9.78 -2.02
CA ALA A 298 13.19 -8.91 -2.88
C ALA A 298 13.97 -9.73 -3.93
N LYS A 299 14.63 -10.81 -3.49
CA LYS A 299 15.38 -11.72 -4.37
C LYS A 299 14.46 -12.42 -5.36
N ARG A 300 13.30 -12.90 -4.89
CA ARG A 300 12.29 -13.55 -5.74
C ARG A 300 11.71 -12.58 -6.77
N HIS A 301 11.42 -11.32 -6.39
CA HIS A 301 10.99 -10.28 -7.32
C HIS A 301 12.03 -10.07 -8.42
N GLN A 302 13.30 -9.89 -8.05
CA GLN A 302 14.38 -9.75 -9.03
C GLN A 302 14.54 -10.97 -9.93
N GLN A 303 14.43 -12.19 -9.38
CA GLN A 303 14.51 -13.42 -10.14
C GLN A 303 13.38 -13.53 -11.17
N GLN A 304 12.13 -13.30 -10.74
CA GLN A 304 10.97 -13.33 -11.63
C GLN A 304 11.07 -12.28 -12.72
N ALA A 305 11.56 -11.07 -12.40
CA ALA A 305 11.81 -10.04 -13.38
C ALA A 305 12.80 -10.52 -14.46
N ASN A 306 13.90 -11.17 -14.05
CA ASN A 306 14.89 -11.73 -14.97
C ASN A 306 14.31 -12.84 -15.86
N GLU A 307 13.52 -13.75 -15.28
CA GLU A 307 12.87 -14.85 -16.00
C GLU A 307 11.88 -14.33 -17.06
N MET A 308 11.21 -13.22 -16.77
CA MET A 308 10.28 -12.55 -17.68
C MET A 308 10.96 -11.58 -18.67
N GLY A 309 12.29 -11.46 -18.63
CA GLY A 309 13.04 -10.51 -19.43
C GLY A 309 12.85 -9.03 -19.02
N ALA A 310 12.16 -8.78 -17.90
CA ALA A 310 11.99 -7.47 -17.29
C ALA A 310 13.25 -7.10 -16.48
N SER A 311 14.34 -6.80 -17.18
CA SER A 311 15.61 -6.39 -16.56
C SER A 311 16.21 -5.18 -17.25
N VAL A 312 16.20 -4.02 -16.57
CA VAL A 312 16.92 -2.82 -17.01
C VAL A 312 18.39 -2.92 -16.57
N LYS A 313 19.31 -2.87 -17.54
CA LYS A 313 20.75 -2.87 -17.29
C LYS A 313 21.31 -1.48 -17.50
N MET A 314 21.98 -0.96 -16.48
CA MET A 314 22.55 0.38 -16.46
C MET A 314 24.07 0.29 -16.38
N LEU A 315 24.75 1.16 -17.13
CA LEU A 315 26.18 1.41 -17.00
C LEU A 315 26.36 2.70 -16.21
N VAL A 316 26.97 2.61 -15.04
CA VAL A 316 27.36 3.75 -14.22
C VAL A 316 28.84 4.03 -14.44
N GLU A 317 29.18 5.24 -14.81
CA GLU A 317 30.53 5.72 -15.02
C GLU A 317 30.89 6.74 -13.93
N TYR A 318 31.95 6.46 -13.19
CA TYR A 318 32.53 7.35 -12.19
C TYR A 318 33.69 8.13 -12.81
N LYS A 319 33.78 9.42 -12.49
CA LYS A 319 35.01 10.20 -12.62
C LYS A 319 35.48 10.57 -11.22
N PHE A 320 36.73 10.28 -10.90
CA PHE A 320 37.28 10.54 -9.56
C PHE A 320 38.78 10.77 -9.59
N ARG A 321 39.30 11.34 -8.50
CA ARG A 321 40.74 11.44 -8.23
C ARG A 321 41.12 10.56 -7.05
N VAL A 322 42.27 9.93 -7.10
CA VAL A 322 42.88 9.31 -5.92
C VAL A 322 43.72 10.37 -5.17
N PRO A 323 44.03 10.16 -3.89
CA PRO A 323 44.97 11.04 -3.18
C PRO A 323 46.31 11.10 -3.94
N GLU A 324 46.95 12.27 -3.95
CA GLU A 324 48.27 12.51 -4.57
C GLU A 324 48.30 12.45 -6.12
N ASP A 325 47.15 12.27 -6.78
CA ASP A 325 47.00 12.28 -8.24
C ASP A 325 46.07 13.43 -8.67
N ASP A 326 46.54 14.26 -9.61
CA ASP A 326 45.76 15.36 -10.18
C ASP A 326 44.89 14.91 -11.36
N LEU A 327 45.08 13.69 -11.85
CA LEU A 327 44.39 13.13 -13.01
C LEU A 327 43.01 12.61 -12.64
N LEU A 328 42.04 12.87 -13.53
CA LEU A 328 40.71 12.28 -13.44
C LEU A 328 40.75 10.86 -14.00
N ARG A 329 40.49 9.89 -13.12
CA ARG A 329 40.33 8.47 -13.46
C ARG A 329 38.88 8.15 -13.75
N LYS A 330 38.68 7.10 -14.56
CA LYS A 330 37.36 6.55 -14.88
C LYS A 330 37.22 5.14 -14.35
N GLN A 331 36.04 4.82 -13.84
CA GLN A 331 35.64 3.46 -13.50
C GLN A 331 34.19 3.25 -13.91
N SER A 332 33.83 2.03 -14.27
CA SER A 332 32.44 1.66 -14.56
C SER A 332 31.91 0.61 -13.59
N LEU A 333 30.62 0.69 -13.29
CA LEU A 333 29.85 -0.30 -12.56
C LEU A 333 28.61 -0.66 -13.37
N ASP A 334 28.32 -1.94 -13.46
CA ASP A 334 27.07 -2.43 -14.03
C ASP A 334 26.04 -2.61 -12.92
N ILE A 335 24.90 -1.93 -13.07
CA ILE A 335 23.75 -2.10 -12.17
C ILE A 335 22.61 -2.74 -12.97
N GLN A 336 21.96 -3.71 -12.38
CA GLN A 336 20.79 -4.36 -12.96
C GLN A 336 19.61 -4.18 -12.00
N MET A 337 18.46 -3.77 -12.54
CA MET A 337 17.24 -3.53 -11.79
C MET A 337 16.04 -4.20 -12.47
N PRO A 338 15.02 -4.60 -11.70
CA PRO A 338 13.85 -5.27 -12.24
C PRO A 338 12.94 -4.25 -12.93
N GLY A 339 12.64 -4.48 -14.22
CA GLY A 339 11.70 -3.68 -15.01
C GLY A 339 11.87 -3.79 -16.52
N THR A 340 10.85 -3.37 -17.25
CA THR A 340 10.77 -3.40 -18.72
C THR A 340 11.30 -2.12 -19.37
N LYS A 341 11.36 -1.02 -18.62
CA LYS A 341 11.84 0.29 -19.07
C LYS A 341 12.48 1.08 -17.92
N PRO A 342 13.42 2.01 -18.21
CA PRO A 342 13.96 2.89 -17.19
C PRO A 342 12.87 3.77 -16.56
N THR A 343 12.96 4.00 -15.25
CA THR A 343 12.06 4.92 -14.53
C THR A 343 12.82 5.89 -13.64
N THR A 344 12.16 6.94 -13.16
CA THR A 344 12.78 7.93 -12.26
C THR A 344 13.21 7.28 -10.95
N LEU A 345 12.38 6.42 -10.37
CA LEU A 345 12.72 5.71 -9.13
C LEU A 345 13.92 4.78 -9.31
N MET A 346 14.02 4.09 -10.46
CA MET A 346 15.20 3.30 -10.80
C MET A 346 16.46 4.16 -10.88
N ALA A 347 16.39 5.31 -11.54
CA ALA A 347 17.52 6.23 -11.64
C ALA A 347 17.96 6.75 -10.26
N MET A 348 17.01 7.09 -9.39
CA MET A 348 17.29 7.52 -8.01
C MET A 348 17.95 6.41 -7.18
N GLU A 349 17.44 5.19 -7.26
CA GLU A 349 18.01 4.04 -6.55
C GLU A 349 19.39 3.67 -7.09
N ALA A 350 19.59 3.73 -8.41
CA ALA A 350 20.89 3.51 -9.02
C ALA A 350 21.90 4.57 -8.59
N ALA A 351 21.49 5.83 -8.48
CA ALA A 351 22.32 6.91 -7.95
C ALA A 351 22.73 6.65 -6.49
N ARG A 352 21.79 6.23 -5.64
CA ARG A 352 22.06 5.85 -4.23
C ARG A 352 23.08 4.71 -4.15
N GLN A 353 22.84 3.61 -4.86
CA GLN A 353 23.74 2.45 -4.89
C GLN A 353 25.13 2.82 -5.42
N SER A 354 25.19 3.72 -6.42
CA SER A 354 26.46 4.16 -7.00
C SER A 354 27.32 4.92 -5.99
N VAL A 355 26.72 5.84 -5.24
CA VAL A 355 27.43 6.60 -4.19
C VAL A 355 27.89 5.67 -3.07
N GLU A 356 27.06 4.72 -2.65
CA GLU A 356 27.43 3.72 -1.63
C GLU A 356 28.56 2.82 -2.10
N TYR A 357 28.48 2.31 -3.33
CA TYR A 357 29.52 1.50 -3.95
C TYR A 357 30.85 2.27 -4.00
N PHE A 358 30.83 3.52 -4.47
CA PHE A 358 32.03 4.35 -4.54
C PHE A 358 32.67 4.53 -3.15
N ARG A 359 31.88 4.89 -2.13
CA ARG A 359 32.38 5.07 -0.76
C ARG A 359 33.01 3.81 -0.17
N ASN A 360 32.44 2.65 -0.48
CA ASN A 360 32.89 1.36 0.07
C ASN A 360 34.14 0.82 -0.65
N ASN A 361 34.29 1.09 -1.95
CA ASN A 361 35.39 0.54 -2.76
C ASN A 361 36.54 1.53 -3.01
N LEU A 362 36.27 2.84 -2.93
CA LEU A 362 37.23 3.93 -3.12
C LEU A 362 37.14 4.94 -1.96
N PRO A 363 37.39 4.53 -0.69
CA PRO A 363 37.14 5.37 0.48
C PRO A 363 37.99 6.64 0.55
N ALA A 364 39.18 6.63 -0.08
CA ALA A 364 40.05 7.80 -0.18
C ALA A 364 39.89 8.54 -1.53
N GLY A 365 39.05 8.04 -2.43
CA GLY A 365 38.77 8.66 -3.71
C GLY A 365 37.91 9.91 -3.56
N ARG A 366 38.24 10.95 -4.32
CA ARG A 366 37.47 12.19 -4.41
C ARG A 366 36.60 12.12 -5.65
N LEU A 367 35.30 11.93 -5.45
CA LEU A 367 34.33 11.78 -6.52
C LEU A 367 34.10 13.12 -7.23
N HIS A 368 34.30 13.16 -8.55
CA HIS A 368 34.07 14.34 -9.39
C HIS A 368 32.69 14.27 -10.04
N SER A 369 32.36 13.15 -10.68
CA SER A 369 31.02 12.93 -11.22
C SER A 369 30.63 11.45 -11.29
N VAL A 370 29.32 11.21 -11.34
CA VAL A 370 28.70 9.91 -11.59
C VAL A 370 27.67 10.10 -12.69
N ARG A 371 27.77 9.32 -13.75
CA ARG A 371 26.82 9.33 -14.86
C ARG A 371 26.26 7.93 -15.06
N ALA A 372 24.95 7.79 -15.22
CA ALA A 372 24.35 6.51 -15.58
C ALA A 372 23.69 6.57 -16.95
N THR A 373 23.87 5.50 -17.73
CA THR A 373 23.20 5.30 -19.02
C THR A 373 22.51 3.94 -19.06
N ASN A 374 21.36 3.87 -19.72
CA ASN A 374 20.74 2.61 -20.05
C ASN A 374 21.58 1.88 -21.11
N LYS A 375 21.90 0.60 -20.88
CA LYS A 375 22.75 -0.16 -21.82
C LYS A 375 22.07 -0.44 -23.14
N ALA A 376 20.74 -0.51 -23.17
CA ALA A 376 19.98 -0.90 -24.37
C ALA A 376 19.99 0.19 -25.45
N ASP A 377 19.74 1.43 -25.08
CA ASP A 377 19.54 2.57 -25.99
C ASP A 377 20.53 3.73 -25.77
N LYS A 378 21.40 3.62 -24.74
CA LYS A 378 22.35 4.67 -24.32
C LYS A 378 21.68 5.95 -23.81
N GLU A 379 20.40 5.89 -23.44
CA GLU A 379 19.71 6.99 -22.78
C GLU A 379 20.40 7.35 -21.45
N GLN A 380 20.63 8.64 -21.22
CA GLN A 380 21.17 9.12 -19.96
C GLN A 380 20.07 9.12 -18.90
N LEU A 381 20.27 8.36 -17.83
CA LEU A 381 19.30 8.22 -16.75
C LEU A 381 19.50 9.28 -15.66
N PHE A 382 20.76 9.55 -15.30
CA PHE A 382 21.11 10.64 -14.40
C PHE A 382 22.57 11.07 -14.58
N GLU A 383 22.88 12.25 -14.05
CA GLU A 383 24.24 12.74 -13.86
C GLU A 383 24.31 13.50 -12.53
N MET A 384 25.29 13.15 -11.70
CA MET A 384 25.63 13.86 -10.47
C MET A 384 27.03 14.44 -10.62
N ARG A 385 27.19 15.73 -10.33
CA ARG A 385 28.47 16.43 -10.43
C ARG A 385 28.78 17.16 -9.12
N PHE A 386 30.01 17.02 -8.66
CA PHE A 386 30.51 17.62 -7.43
C PHE A 386 31.50 18.73 -7.78
N PHE A 387 31.18 19.97 -7.39
CA PHE A 387 31.94 21.17 -7.77
C PHE A 387 32.99 21.58 -6.72
N THR A 388 33.53 20.60 -6.00
CA THR A 388 34.54 20.86 -4.97
C THR A 388 35.95 21.02 -5.55
N GLU A 389 36.14 20.71 -6.83
CA GLU A 389 37.44 20.73 -7.52
C GLU A 389 37.29 21.20 -8.97
N GLU A 390 38.36 21.77 -9.54
CA GLU A 390 38.42 22.15 -10.96
C GLU A 390 38.42 20.94 -11.88
N ASP A 391 37.83 21.11 -13.08
CA ASP A 391 37.83 20.09 -14.13
C ASP A 391 39.27 19.78 -14.57
N GLY A 392 39.74 18.58 -14.22
CA GLY A 392 41.08 18.11 -14.59
C GLY A 392 41.16 17.54 -16.00
N THR A 393 42.38 17.20 -16.42
CA THR A 393 42.59 16.42 -17.65
C THR A 393 42.17 14.96 -17.42
N GLU A 394 41.29 14.44 -18.28
CA GLU A 394 40.87 13.03 -18.22
C GLU A 394 41.94 12.13 -18.82
N VAL A 395 42.24 11.02 -18.14
CA VAL A 395 43.08 9.96 -18.68
C VAL A 395 42.23 8.70 -18.78
N ASN A 396 42.16 8.11 -19.98
CA ASN A 396 41.54 6.81 -20.16
C ASN A 396 42.63 5.76 -19.88
N ASP A 397 42.47 4.98 -18.81
CA ASP A 397 43.25 3.76 -18.57
C ASP A 397 42.73 2.60 -19.44
#